data_AF-K9PCI3-F1
#
_entry.id   AF-K9PCI3-F1
#
_cell.length_a   1.000
_cell.length_b   1.000
_cell.length_c   1.000
_cell.angle_alpha   90.00
_cell.angle_beta   90.00
_cell.angle_gamma   90.00
#
_symmetry.space_group_name_H-M   'P 1'
#
loop_
_entity.id
_entity.type
_entity.pdbx_description
1 polymer ?
#
loop_
_entity_poly.entity_id
_entity_poly.type
_entity_poly.pdbx_seq_one_letter_code
_entity_poly.pdbx_strand_id
1 'polypeptide(L)' 'MNTLDQVLENALQLPYEQQEMLIRILQNRHSESRRAEIAADAQKTLADFHAGKFQQQSAQDVVEALRQSLQEPEA' A
#
# COMPACT_ATOMS: atom_id res chain seq x y z
N MET A 1 9.00 1.83 -24.19
CA MET A 1 8.68 2.44 -22.89
C MET A 1 7.78 3.62 -23.22
N ASN A 2 6.50 3.58 -22.86
CA ASN A 2 5.59 4.70 -23.13
C ASN A 2 5.74 5.70 -21.98
N THR A 3 5.79 7.01 -22.30
CA THR A 3 5.75 8.06 -21.28
C THR A 3 4.32 8.17 -20.73
N LEU A 4 4.18 8.73 -19.52
CA LEU A 4 2.85 8.98 -18.93
C LEU A 4 1.98 9.82 -19.88
N ASP A 5 2.56 10.85 -20.50
CA ASP A 5 1.88 11.72 -21.45
C ASP A 5 1.33 10.93 -22.64
N GLN A 6 2.10 10.00 -23.20
CA GLN A 6 1.67 9.19 -24.32
C GLN A 6 0.56 8.18 -23.93
N VAL A 7 0.55 7.69 -22.69
CA VAL A 7 -0.54 6.86 -22.18
C VAL A 7 -1.83 7.67 -22.02
N LEU A 8 -1.72 8.91 -21.53
CA LEU A 8 -2.86 9.82 -21.39
C LEU A 8 -3.44 10.22 -22.73
N GLU A 9 -2.61 10.59 -23.70
CA GLU A 9 -3.05 10.92 -25.06
C GLU A 9 -3.84 9.75 -25.68
N ASN A 10 -3.32 8.53 -25.56
CA ASN A 10 -4.00 7.33 -26.06
C ASN A 10 -5.33 7.06 -25.34
N ALA A 11 -5.40 7.29 -24.02
CA ALA A 11 -6.64 7.15 -23.28
C ALA A 11 -7.69 8.17 -23.73
N LEU A 12 -7.28 9.40 -24.04
CA LEU A 12 -8.16 10.47 -24.52
C LEU A 12 -8.70 10.22 -25.95
N GLN A 13 -8.04 9.37 -26.75
CA GLN A 13 -8.56 8.95 -28.07
C GLN A 13 -9.73 7.96 -27.97
N LEU A 14 -10.01 7.38 -26.80
CA LEU A 14 -11.14 6.48 -26.61
C LEU A 14 -12.47 7.26 -26.60
N PRO A 15 -13.59 6.65 -27.02
CA PRO A 15 -14.92 7.21 -26.80
C PRO A 15 -15.18 7.47 -25.32
N TYR A 16 -15.99 8.49 -25.00
CA TYR A 16 -16.26 8.91 -23.62
C TYR A 16 -16.67 7.75 -22.69
N GLU A 17 -17.56 6.86 -23.14
CA GLU A 17 -17.98 5.69 -22.37
C GLU A 17 -16.81 4.72 -22.08
N GLN A 18 -15.88 4.57 -23.02
CA GLN A 18 -14.71 3.72 -22.85
C GLN A 18 -13.66 4.39 -21.94
N GLN A 19 -13.57 5.72 -21.93
CA GLN A 19 -12.76 6.46 -20.97
C GLN A 19 -13.26 6.25 -19.54
N GLU A 20 -14.57 6.38 -19.31
CA GLU A 20 -15.20 6.12 -18.01
C GLU A 20 -14.98 4.67 -17.55
N MET A 21 -15.10 3.72 -18.47
CA MET A 21 -14.81 2.31 -18.18
C MET A 21 -13.33 2.08 -17.82
N LEU A 22 -12.40 2.71 -18.55
CA LEU A 22 -10.97 2.63 -18.28
C LEU A 22 -10.63 3.17 -16.89
N ILE A 23 -11.20 4.32 -16.50
CA ILE A 23 -11.02 4.92 -15.18
C ILE A 23 -11.44 3.93 -14.08
N ARG A 24 -12.64 3.33 -14.21
CA ARG A 24 -13.15 2.34 -13.25
C ARG A 24 -12.25 1.11 -13.15
N ILE A 25 -11.78 0.58 -14.28
CA ILE A 25 -10.88 -0.58 -14.31
C ILE A 25 -9.58 -0.26 -13.59
N LEU A 26 -8.97 0.90 -13.86
CA LEU A 26 -7.71 1.30 -13.24
C LEU A 26 -7.86 1.49 -11.73
N GLN A 27 -8.94 2.13 -11.29
CA GLN A 27 -9.25 2.29 -9.85
C GLN A 27 -9.38 0.93 -9.17
N ASN A 28 -10.15 0.01 -9.74
CA ASN A 28 -10.33 -1.32 -9.19
C ASN A 28 -9.02 -2.09 -9.09
N ARG A 29 -8.22 -2.09 -10.16
CA ARG A 29 -6.91 -2.76 -10.17
C ARG A 29 -5.95 -2.17 -9.15
N HIS A 30 -5.95 -0.85 -8.98
CA HIS A 30 -5.13 -0.18 -7.97
C HIS A 30 -5.55 -0.60 -6.55
N SER A 31 -6.86 -0.64 -6.27
CA SER A 31 -7.38 -1.15 -5.00
C SER A 31 -7.05 -2.62 -4.77
N GLU A 32 -7.16 -3.46 -5.80
CA GLU A 32 -6.81 -4.89 -5.72
C GLU A 32 -5.32 -5.10 -5.46
N SER A 33 -4.45 -4.36 -6.15
CA SER A 33 -3.00 -4.41 -5.93
C SER A 33 -2.66 -4.04 -4.49
N ARG A 34 -3.25 -2.96 -3.96
CA ARG A 34 -3.04 -2.56 -2.57
C ARG A 34 -3.54 -3.61 -1.58
N ARG A 35 -4.69 -4.24 -1.84
CA ARG A 35 -5.20 -5.34 -1.01
C ARG A 35 -4.28 -6.56 -1.04
N ALA A 36 -3.74 -6.91 -2.20
CA ALA A 36 -2.81 -8.03 -2.36
C ALA A 36 -1.50 -7.78 -1.60
N GLU A 37 -0.98 -6.56 -1.66
CA GLU A 37 0.21 -6.16 -0.90
C GLU A 37 -0.02 -6.27 0.62
N ILE A 38 -1.13 -5.73 1.12
CA ILE A 38 -1.51 -5.83 2.54
C ILE A 38 -1.68 -7.30 2.96
N ALA A 39 -2.30 -8.14 2.12
CA ALA A 39 -2.49 -9.55 2.42
C ALA A 39 -1.17 -10.31 2.49
N ALA A 40 -0.25 -10.04 1.55
CA ALA A 40 1.07 -10.66 1.54
C ALA A 40 1.89 -10.24 2.76
N ASP A 41 1.85 -8.96 3.13
CA ASP A 41 2.53 -8.45 4.32
C ASP A 41 1.96 -9.08 5.59
N ALA A 42 0.63 -9.10 5.74
CA ALA A 42 -0.03 -9.72 6.89
C ALA A 42 0.31 -11.21 7.03
N GLN A 43 0.35 -11.96 5.93
CA GLN A 43 0.76 -13.37 5.93
C GLN A 43 2.20 -13.54 6.39
N LYS A 44 3.10 -12.68 5.90
CA LYS A 44 4.51 -12.67 6.32
C LYS A 44 4.66 -12.34 7.79
N THR A 45 4.01 -11.28 8.26
CA THR A 45 4.01 -10.89 9.68
C THR A 45 3.48 -12.03 10.55
N LEU A 46 2.38 -12.67 10.18
CA LEU A 46 1.83 -13.78 10.96
C LEU A 46 2.81 -14.98 11.01
N ALA A 47 3.45 -15.31 9.89
CA ALA A 47 4.45 -16.37 9.85
C ALA A 47 5.67 -16.05 10.73
N ASP A 48 6.15 -14.80 10.70
CA ASP A 48 7.27 -14.33 11.51
C ASP A 48 6.93 -14.34 13.01
N PHE A 49 5.69 -14.02 13.38
CA PHE A 49 5.17 -14.14 14.74
C PHE A 49 5.19 -15.59 15.22
N HIS A 50 4.62 -16.52 14.43
CA HIS A 50 4.62 -17.93 14.79
C HIS A 50 6.03 -18.55 14.82
N ALA A 51 6.96 -18.04 14.01
CA ALA A 51 8.36 -18.42 14.03
C ALA A 51 9.14 -17.83 15.23
N GLY A 52 8.50 -17.02 16.08
CA GLY A 52 9.13 -16.40 17.25
C GLY A 52 10.16 -15.32 16.90
N LYS A 53 10.08 -14.73 15.70
CA LYS A 53 11.02 -13.69 15.26
C LYS A 53 10.77 -12.34 15.91
N PHE A 54 9.58 -12.13 16.48
CA PHE A 54 9.25 -10.91 17.21
C PHE A 54 9.55 -11.05 18.69
N GLN A 55 10.13 -10.00 19.26
CA GLN A 55 10.35 -9.90 20.70
C GLN A 55 9.01 -9.70 21.42
N GLN A 56 8.82 -10.41 22.53
CA GLN A 56 7.68 -10.16 23.40
C GLN A 56 7.85 -8.80 24.07
N GLN A 57 6.86 -7.93 23.92
CA GLN A 57 6.81 -6.62 24.55
C GLN A 57 5.39 -6.36 25.04
N SER A 58 5.24 -5.66 26.16
CA SER A 58 3.91 -5.25 26.61
C SER A 58 3.40 -4.12 25.72
N ALA A 59 2.07 -4.03 25.56
CA ALA A 59 1.46 -2.92 24.82
C ALA A 59 1.85 -1.56 25.41
N GLN A 60 2.08 -1.49 26.73
CA GLN A 60 2.47 -0.27 27.41
C GLN A 60 3.88 0.18 27.02
N ASP A 61 4.85 -0.75 26.99
CA ASP A 61 6.23 -0.47 26.58
C ASP A 61 6.29 -0.01 25.11
N VAL A 62 5.51 -0.66 24.24
CA VAL A 62 5.44 -0.28 22.81
C VAL A 62 4.84 1.11 22.63
N VAL A 63 3.77 1.44 23.37
CA VAL A 63 3.13 2.77 23.31
C VAL A 63 4.06 3.85 23.84
N GLU A 64 4.82 3.57 24.90
CA GLU A 64 5.79 4.51 25.45
C GLU A 64 6.94 4.77 24.46
N ALA A 65 7.53 3.72 23.88
CA ALA A 65 8.57 3.84 22.86
C ALA A 65 8.09 4.64 21.63
N LEU A 66 6.85 4.39 21.16
CA LEU A 66 6.28 5.12 20.03
C LEU A 66 6.08 6.61 20.34
N ARG A 67 5.68 6.96 21.58
CA ARG A 67 5.55 8.36 21.99
C ARG A 67 6.91 9.05 22.06
N GLN A 68 7.93 8.36 22.55
CA GLN A 68 9.30 8.87 22.60
C GLN A 68 9.84 9.14 21.20
N SER A 69 9.66 8.22 20.25
CA SER A 69 10.13 8.41 18.86
C SER A 69 9.45 9.57 18.13
N LEU A 70 8.23 9.94 18.53
CA LEU A 70 7.51 11.10 17.98
C LEU A 70 7.95 12.44 18.59
N GLN A 71 8.67 12.41 19.72
CA GLN A 71 9.21 13.57 20.41
C GLN A 71 10.68 13.84 20.09
N GLU A 72 11.38 12.86 19.52
CA GLU A 72 12.72 13.04 18.98
C GLU A 72 12.63 13.86 17.68
N PRO A 73 13.32 15.01 17.58
CA PRO A 73 13.43 15.72 16.31
C PRO A 73 14.15 14.82 15.30
N GLU A 74 13.67 14.77 14.05
CA GLU A 74 14.38 14.10 12.95
C GLU A 74 15.84 14.62 12.92
N ALA A 75 16.80 13.71 13.07
CA ALA A 75 18.23 13.99 13.04
C ALA A 75 18.76 14.14 11.62
#